data_AF-A0A9P4ULK2-F1
#
_entry.id   AF-A0A9P4ULK2-F1
#
_cell.length_a   1.000
_cell.length_b   1.000
_cell.length_c   1.000
_cell.angle_alpha   90.00
_cell.angle_beta   90.00
_cell.angle_gamma   90.00
#
_symmetry.space_group_name_H-M   'P 1'
#
loop_
_entity.id
_entity.type
_entity.pdbx_description
1 polymer ?
#
loop_
_entity_poly.entity_id
_entity_poly.type
_entity_poly.pdbx_seq_one_letter_code
_entity_poly.pdbx_strand_id
1 'polypeptide(L)'
;MSGSDDEDDYLSMSFLDQPKPTKETSIQRTARLKREAAERGKVPSKQELAERERKTREEALATKLDDANNKGAKMMARMGFKGGALGKSKDARTEPVGIEMKDDRGGIGMDSEKKRKVREAAEAAGVGAKKVKVSEDEYRERNRMEREERRAEGLWWGAMKVLEGFEVERKGERQESAVKSEERSKSAGKPLSAYNILYRTLVRDRVEKERERRRRRDLEQSLSQKHALGDTDTDEDDRLALNTEVEEVEEEDLELDEHEALPATEKLAKIVGYLREKYYYCFWCKFTYPDAEMEDCPGLTEDEHG
;
A
#
# COMPACT_ATOMS: atom_id res chain seq x y z
N MET A 1 -36.44 -74.23 5.12
CA MET A 1 -36.39 -74.16 3.65
C MET A 1 -36.79 -72.75 3.27
N SER A 2 -36.06 -71.93 2.53
CA SER A 2 -34.79 -72.08 1.81
C SER A 2 -33.99 -70.77 1.94
N GLY A 3 -32.67 -70.86 2.06
CA GLY A 3 -31.79 -69.71 1.81
C GLY A 3 -31.60 -69.59 0.31
N SER A 4 -31.83 -68.41 -0.25
CA SER A 4 -31.34 -68.06 -1.58
C SER A 4 -30.09 -67.21 -1.37
N ASP A 5 -28.96 -67.81 -1.73
CA ASP A 5 -27.69 -67.18 -2.04
C ASP A 5 -27.90 -65.92 -2.89
N ASP A 6 -27.57 -64.76 -2.34
CA ASP A 6 -26.96 -63.69 -3.11
C ASP A 6 -25.45 -63.97 -3.07
N GLU A 7 -25.01 -64.82 -4.01
CA GLU A 7 -23.59 -65.01 -4.34
C GLU A 7 -23.04 -63.65 -4.81
N ASP A 8 -22.48 -62.89 -3.88
CA ASP A 8 -21.59 -61.78 -4.19
C ASP A 8 -20.49 -62.32 -5.12
N ASP A 9 -20.56 -61.87 -6.38
CA ASP A 9 -19.72 -62.22 -7.51
C ASP A 9 -18.22 -62.02 -7.19
N TYR A 10 -17.65 -63.01 -6.49
CA TYR A 10 -16.31 -63.02 -5.89
C TYR A 10 -15.19 -63.04 -6.94
N LEU A 11 -15.53 -62.94 -8.23
CA LEU A 11 -14.62 -62.91 -9.38
C LEU A 11 -14.84 -61.72 -10.32
N SER A 12 -15.78 -60.81 -10.06
CA SER A 12 -15.92 -59.55 -10.82
C SER A 12 -15.25 -58.35 -10.11
N MET A 13 -14.00 -58.53 -9.70
CA MET A 13 -13.09 -57.39 -9.67
C MET A 13 -12.73 -57.04 -11.12
N SER A 14 -13.65 -56.39 -11.84
CA SER A 14 -13.28 -55.67 -13.04
C SER A 14 -12.36 -54.54 -12.61
N PHE A 15 -11.06 -54.81 -12.61
CA PHE A 15 -10.02 -53.80 -12.62
C PHE A 15 -10.26 -52.99 -13.89
N LEU A 16 -11.11 -51.96 -13.81
CA LEU A 16 -10.97 -50.82 -14.69
C LEU A 16 -9.50 -50.45 -14.55
N ASP A 17 -8.76 -50.66 -15.62
CA ASP A 17 -7.33 -50.43 -15.73
C ASP A 17 -7.13 -48.93 -15.45
N GLN A 18 -7.09 -48.57 -14.17
CA GLN A 18 -6.77 -47.22 -13.76
C GLN A 18 -5.40 -46.99 -14.39
N PRO A 19 -5.25 -45.97 -15.25
CA PRO A 19 -4.02 -45.78 -15.98
C PRO A 19 -2.89 -45.82 -14.96
N LYS A 20 -2.03 -46.84 -15.06
CA LYS A 20 -0.95 -47.08 -14.11
C LYS A 20 -0.30 -45.73 -13.84
N PRO A 21 -0.23 -45.26 -12.57
CA PRO A 21 0.30 -43.94 -12.29
C PRO A 21 1.65 -43.87 -12.96
N THR A 22 1.81 -42.91 -13.88
CA THR A 22 3.04 -42.73 -14.64
C THR A 22 4.17 -42.74 -13.64
N LYS A 23 5.11 -43.68 -13.76
CA LYS A 23 6.20 -43.85 -12.80
C LYS A 23 7.00 -42.55 -12.82
N GLU A 24 6.74 -41.69 -11.85
CA GLU A 24 7.43 -40.42 -11.71
C GLU A 24 8.91 -40.71 -11.54
N THR A 25 9.74 -39.97 -12.27
CA THR A 25 11.16 -40.01 -12.02
C THR A 25 11.45 -39.49 -10.62
N SER A 26 12.58 -39.89 -10.02
CA SER A 26 12.95 -39.45 -8.67
C SER A 26 12.95 -37.91 -8.54
N ILE A 27 13.31 -37.20 -9.61
CA ILE A 27 13.33 -35.74 -9.70
C ILE A 27 11.90 -35.16 -9.72
N GLN A 28 10.97 -35.78 -10.43
CA GLN A 28 9.57 -35.34 -10.44
C GLN A 28 8.90 -35.56 -9.07
N ARG A 29 9.20 -36.69 -8.43
CA ARG A 29 8.69 -37.02 -7.10
C ARG A 29 9.18 -36.04 -6.03
N THR A 30 10.47 -35.68 -6.05
CA THR A 30 11.03 -34.69 -5.13
C THR A 30 10.48 -33.30 -5.37
N ALA A 31 10.28 -32.89 -6.63
CA ALA A 31 9.66 -31.61 -6.96
C ALA A 31 8.20 -31.52 -6.46
N ARG A 32 7.41 -32.59 -6.62
CA ARG A 32 6.04 -32.65 -6.06
C ARG A 32 6.04 -32.55 -4.54
N LEU A 33 6.83 -33.37 -3.86
CA LEU A 33 6.91 -33.36 -2.40
C LEU A 33 7.36 -32.01 -1.86
N LYS A 34 8.30 -31.33 -2.56
CA LYS A 34 8.75 -29.98 -2.19
C LYS A 34 7.64 -28.94 -2.38
N ARG A 35 6.84 -29.05 -3.43
CA ARG A 35 5.68 -28.17 -3.67
C ARG A 35 4.57 -28.41 -2.64
N GLU A 36 4.22 -29.66 -2.36
CA GLU A 36 3.25 -30.00 -1.31
C GLU A 36 3.71 -29.55 0.07
N ALA A 37 5.01 -29.68 0.38
CA ALA A 37 5.57 -29.19 1.63
C ALA A 37 5.53 -27.66 1.71
N ALA A 38 5.78 -26.95 0.62
CA ALA A 38 5.64 -25.49 0.56
C ALA A 38 4.18 -25.04 0.71
N GLU A 39 3.24 -25.78 0.13
CA GLU A 39 1.79 -25.51 0.26
C GLU A 39 1.28 -25.82 1.68
N ARG A 40 1.76 -26.90 2.33
CA ARG A 40 1.45 -27.22 3.74
C ARG A 40 2.14 -26.27 4.73
N GLY A 41 3.33 -25.77 4.38
CA GLY A 41 4.08 -24.82 5.20
C GLY A 41 3.57 -23.37 5.12
N LYS A 42 2.65 -23.09 4.19
CA LYS A 42 2.04 -21.76 4.07
C LYS A 42 1.00 -21.58 5.17
N VAL A 43 1.38 -20.83 6.22
CA VAL A 43 0.43 -20.39 7.25
C VAL A 43 -0.55 -19.41 6.60
N PRO A 44 -1.87 -19.66 6.66
CA PRO A 44 -2.86 -18.75 6.09
C PRO A 44 -2.80 -17.39 6.79
N SER A 45 -3.06 -16.32 6.03
CA SER A 45 -3.10 -14.98 6.60
C SER A 45 -4.29 -14.82 7.56
N LYS A 46 -4.23 -13.83 8.46
CA LYS A 46 -5.33 -13.54 9.39
C LYS A 46 -6.66 -13.26 8.65
N GLN A 47 -6.59 -12.68 7.45
CA GLN A 47 -7.76 -12.41 6.61
C GLN A 47 -8.33 -13.70 6.00
N GLU A 48 -7.48 -14.58 5.49
CA GLU A 48 -7.89 -15.87 4.92
C GLU A 48 -8.55 -16.79 5.96
N LEU A 49 -8.07 -16.73 7.21
CA LEU A 49 -8.65 -17.52 8.31
C LEU A 49 -10.04 -16.99 8.70
N ALA A 50 -10.20 -15.67 8.78
CA ALA A 50 -11.49 -15.03 9.05
C ALA A 50 -12.52 -15.33 7.92
N GLU A 51 -12.09 -15.34 6.66
CA GLU A 51 -12.97 -15.70 5.54
C GLU A 51 -13.42 -17.17 5.59
N ARG A 52 -12.53 -18.09 5.98
CA ARG A 52 -12.89 -19.49 6.17
C ARG A 52 -13.91 -19.65 7.29
N GLU A 53 -13.70 -19.00 8.43
CA GLU A 53 -14.66 -19.02 9.55
C GLU A 53 -16.02 -18.44 9.16
N ARG A 54 -16.04 -17.37 8.36
CA ARG A 54 -17.29 -16.82 7.83
C ARG A 54 -18.00 -17.82 6.92
N LYS A 55 -17.28 -18.46 5.99
CA LYS A 55 -17.86 -19.45 5.08
C LYS A 55 -18.39 -20.68 5.82
N THR A 56 -17.61 -21.24 6.75
CA THR A 56 -18.07 -22.40 7.52
C THR A 56 -19.30 -22.07 8.37
N ARG A 57 -19.38 -20.85 8.89
CA ARG A 57 -20.55 -20.37 9.61
C ARG A 57 -21.77 -20.16 8.70
N GLU A 58 -21.59 -19.53 7.54
CA GLU A 58 -22.66 -19.33 6.55
C GLU A 58 -23.17 -20.69 6.03
N GLU A 59 -22.27 -21.63 5.76
CA GLU A 59 -22.61 -23.01 5.39
C GLU A 59 -23.36 -23.72 6.51
N ALA A 60 -22.90 -23.63 7.76
CA ALA A 60 -23.57 -24.24 8.91
C ALA A 60 -24.96 -23.64 9.17
N LEU A 61 -25.14 -22.33 8.95
CA LEU A 61 -26.43 -21.67 9.03
C LEU A 61 -27.36 -22.06 7.87
N ALA A 62 -26.80 -22.34 6.69
CA ALA A 62 -27.55 -22.77 5.51
C ALA A 62 -27.95 -24.25 5.57
N THR A 63 -27.12 -25.11 6.17
CA THR A 63 -27.43 -26.54 6.33
C THR A 63 -28.54 -26.73 7.35
N LYS A 64 -29.73 -27.07 6.87
CA LYS A 64 -30.84 -27.52 7.72
C LYS A 64 -30.45 -28.85 8.38
N LEU A 65 -30.76 -29.02 9.67
CA LEU A 65 -30.51 -30.27 10.38
C LEU A 65 -31.46 -31.38 9.87
N ASP A 66 -30.94 -32.59 9.71
CA ASP A 66 -31.74 -33.74 9.26
C ASP A 66 -32.74 -34.20 10.34
N ASP A 67 -34.03 -34.08 10.06
CA ASP A 67 -35.13 -34.42 10.98
C ASP A 67 -35.19 -35.92 11.33
N ALA A 68 -34.70 -36.79 10.45
CA ALA A 68 -34.78 -38.24 10.63
C ALA A 68 -33.69 -38.81 11.56
N ASN A 69 -32.51 -38.20 11.61
CA ASN A 69 -31.37 -38.69 12.40
C ASN A 69 -31.19 -37.94 13.72
N ASN A 70 -31.72 -36.72 13.84
CA ASN A 70 -31.59 -35.91 15.04
C ASN A 70 -32.45 -36.45 16.21
N LYS A 71 -31.81 -36.74 17.35
CA LYS A 71 -32.49 -37.21 18.58
C LYS A 71 -33.54 -36.20 19.07
N GLY A 72 -33.30 -34.90 18.86
CA GLY A 72 -34.23 -33.83 19.24
C GLY A 72 -35.54 -33.89 18.46
N ALA A 73 -35.48 -34.10 17.15
CA ALA A 73 -36.67 -34.29 16.31
C ALA A 73 -37.47 -35.54 16.72
N LYS A 74 -36.79 -36.64 17.06
CA LYS A 74 -37.43 -37.86 17.59
C LYS A 74 -38.13 -37.63 18.94
N MET A 75 -37.53 -36.85 19.84
CA MET A 75 -38.18 -36.48 21.10
C MET A 75 -39.40 -35.57 20.88
N MET A 76 -39.29 -34.56 20.01
CA MET A 76 -40.41 -33.66 19.70
C MET A 76 -41.58 -34.40 19.05
N ALA A 77 -41.31 -35.31 18.12
CA ALA A 77 -42.33 -36.17 17.52
C ALA A 77 -43.07 -37.02 18.57
N ARG A 78 -42.34 -37.56 19.56
CA ARG A 78 -42.91 -38.29 20.69
C ARG A 78 -43.74 -37.41 21.63
N MET A 79 -43.42 -36.12 21.72
CA MET A 79 -44.20 -35.12 22.47
C MET A 79 -45.41 -34.59 21.68
N GLY A 80 -45.69 -35.13 20.49
CA GLY A 80 -46.87 -34.79 19.69
C GLY A 80 -46.64 -33.70 18.64
N PHE A 81 -45.39 -33.29 18.39
CA PHE A 81 -45.07 -32.38 17.29
C PHE A 81 -45.19 -33.10 15.94
N LYS A 82 -46.14 -32.67 15.11
CA LYS A 82 -46.42 -33.28 13.79
C LYS A 82 -45.91 -32.42 12.61
N GLY A 83 -44.99 -31.50 12.88
CA GLY A 83 -44.55 -30.47 11.94
C GLY A 83 -45.44 -29.23 11.98
N GLY A 84 -44.85 -28.05 11.72
CA GLY A 84 -45.53 -26.75 11.78
C GLY A 84 -45.07 -25.89 12.96
N ALA A 85 -45.84 -24.85 13.28
CA ALA A 85 -45.50 -23.94 14.37
C ALA A 85 -45.87 -24.53 15.74
N LEU A 86 -45.02 -24.29 16.74
CA LEU A 86 -45.28 -24.72 18.13
C LEU A 86 -46.25 -23.74 18.82
N GLY A 87 -47.22 -24.26 19.58
CA GLY A 87 -48.14 -23.47 20.40
C GLY A 87 -49.60 -23.49 19.93
N LYS A 88 -50.48 -22.80 20.67
CA LYS A 88 -51.94 -22.79 20.43
C LYS A 88 -52.39 -21.76 19.37
N SER A 89 -51.52 -20.79 19.06
CA SER A 89 -51.76 -19.73 18.07
C SER A 89 -51.43 -20.20 16.65
N LYS A 90 -52.28 -19.84 15.69
CA LYS A 90 -52.10 -20.21 14.27
C LYS A 90 -50.99 -19.40 13.56
N ASP A 91 -50.54 -18.29 14.14
CA ASP A 91 -49.57 -17.36 13.54
C ASP A 91 -48.15 -17.47 14.14
N ALA A 92 -47.81 -18.60 14.75
CA ALA A 92 -46.48 -18.81 15.31
C ALA A 92 -45.43 -19.04 14.21
N ARG A 93 -44.21 -18.55 14.43
CA ARG A 93 -43.10 -18.66 13.47
C ARG A 93 -42.66 -20.11 13.33
N THR A 94 -42.53 -20.57 12.10
CA THR A 94 -42.03 -21.91 11.74
C THR A 94 -40.51 -21.93 11.57
N GLU A 95 -39.90 -20.78 11.36
CA GLU A 95 -38.45 -20.64 11.18
C GLU A 95 -37.82 -19.92 12.39
N PRO A 96 -36.61 -20.33 12.79
CA PRO A 96 -35.89 -19.67 13.87
C PRO A 96 -35.57 -18.22 13.51
N VAL A 97 -35.50 -17.36 14.51
CA VAL A 97 -35.16 -15.95 14.30
C VAL A 97 -33.72 -15.85 13.80
N GLY A 98 -33.53 -15.21 12.64
CA GLY A 98 -32.21 -14.94 12.09
C GLY A 98 -31.43 -13.96 12.99
N ILE A 99 -30.19 -14.33 13.32
CA ILE A 99 -29.29 -13.50 14.12
C ILE A 99 -28.30 -12.82 13.18
N GLU A 100 -28.37 -11.50 13.08
CA GLU A 100 -27.35 -10.70 12.40
C GLU A 100 -26.22 -10.41 13.39
N MET A 101 -25.05 -11.03 13.21
CA MET A 101 -23.87 -10.65 14.00
C MET A 101 -23.19 -9.46 13.33
N LYS A 102 -23.01 -8.41 14.12
CA LYS A 102 -22.29 -7.21 13.72
C LYS A 102 -20.81 -7.43 14.00
N ASP A 103 -20.01 -7.53 12.94
CA ASP A 103 -18.55 -7.73 13.05
C ASP A 103 -17.78 -6.40 13.16
N ASP A 104 -18.48 -5.26 13.09
CA ASP A 104 -17.90 -3.94 13.15
C ASP A 104 -17.86 -3.38 14.58
N ARG A 105 -16.73 -2.75 14.93
CA ARG A 105 -16.57 -1.96 16.17
C ARG A 105 -17.31 -0.61 16.14
N GLY A 106 -18.10 -0.35 15.10
CA GLY A 106 -18.88 0.88 14.95
C GLY A 106 -20.14 0.88 15.81
N GLY A 107 -20.55 2.04 16.30
CA GLY A 107 -21.79 2.20 17.06
C GLY A 107 -23.02 1.62 16.34
N ILE A 108 -23.98 1.10 17.10
CA ILE A 108 -25.27 0.61 16.56
C ILE A 108 -25.97 1.82 15.90
N GLY A 109 -26.19 1.76 14.57
CA GLY A 109 -26.80 2.86 13.79
C GLY A 109 -25.86 3.55 12.79
N MET A 110 -24.54 3.38 12.86
CA MET A 110 -23.64 3.97 11.84
C MET A 110 -23.77 3.32 10.46
N ASP A 111 -24.13 2.03 10.41
CA ASP A 111 -24.21 1.28 9.16
C ASP A 111 -25.40 1.69 8.29
N SER A 112 -26.51 2.09 8.91
CA SER A 112 -27.68 2.63 8.20
C SER A 112 -27.39 4.03 7.64
N GLU A 113 -26.70 4.88 8.41
CA GLU A 113 -26.28 6.20 7.93
C GLU A 113 -25.23 6.12 6.83
N LYS A 114 -24.26 5.20 6.95
CA LYS A 114 -23.24 4.99 5.92
C LYS A 114 -23.87 4.43 4.64
N LYS A 115 -24.81 3.49 4.73
CA LYS A 115 -25.58 3.01 3.57
C LYS A 115 -26.41 4.14 2.94
N ARG A 116 -27.03 5.01 3.74
CA ARG A 116 -27.76 6.20 3.23
C ARG A 116 -26.82 7.16 2.51
N LYS A 117 -25.68 7.51 3.12
CA LYS A 117 -24.66 8.38 2.51
C LYS A 117 -24.06 7.81 1.24
N VAL A 118 -23.80 6.51 1.18
CA VAL A 118 -23.29 5.84 -0.03
C VAL A 118 -24.32 5.88 -1.16
N ARG A 119 -25.60 5.65 -0.84
CA ARG A 119 -26.69 5.76 -1.82
C ARG A 119 -26.87 7.20 -2.30
N GLU A 120 -26.86 8.16 -1.39
CA GLU A 120 -26.96 9.59 -1.69
C GLU A 120 -25.76 10.10 -2.51
N ALA A 121 -24.54 9.62 -2.22
CA ALA A 121 -23.35 9.91 -3.01
C ALA A 121 -23.40 9.27 -4.41
N ALA A 122 -23.97 8.07 -4.54
CA ALA A 122 -24.19 7.43 -5.84
C ALA A 122 -25.28 8.14 -6.66
N GLU A 123 -26.30 8.68 -5.99
CA GLU A 123 -27.35 9.49 -6.62
C GLU A 123 -26.82 10.90 -6.98
N ALA A 124 -26.01 11.53 -6.13
CA ALA A 124 -25.34 12.81 -6.37
C ALA A 124 -24.25 12.75 -7.45
N ALA A 125 -23.56 11.61 -7.58
CA ALA A 125 -22.66 11.33 -8.68
C ALA A 125 -23.37 11.14 -10.03
N GLY A 126 -24.71 11.15 -10.03
CA GLY A 126 -25.54 11.21 -11.22
C GLY A 126 -25.53 9.91 -12.03
N VAL A 127 -26.71 9.31 -12.16
CA VAL A 127 -27.07 8.19 -13.07
C VAL A 127 -26.93 8.59 -14.58
N GLY A 128 -26.10 9.56 -14.91
CA GLY A 128 -25.90 10.11 -16.26
C GLY A 128 -24.45 10.38 -16.65
N ALA A 129 -23.46 10.14 -15.77
CA ALA A 129 -22.11 9.89 -16.26
C ALA A 129 -22.16 8.50 -16.91
N LYS A 130 -22.56 8.45 -18.19
CA LYS A 130 -22.08 7.41 -19.10
C LYS A 130 -20.65 7.19 -18.67
N LYS A 131 -20.31 6.00 -18.16
CA LYS A 131 -18.91 5.60 -18.00
C LYS A 131 -18.31 6.01 -19.32
N VAL A 132 -17.57 7.13 -19.33
CA VAL A 132 -16.84 7.53 -20.51
C VAL A 132 -16.02 6.28 -20.70
N LYS A 133 -16.33 5.54 -21.76
CA LYS A 133 -15.53 4.38 -22.13
C LYS A 133 -14.21 5.06 -22.40
N VAL A 134 -13.35 5.12 -21.37
CA VAL A 134 -12.02 5.73 -21.46
C VAL A 134 -11.48 5.03 -22.69
N SER A 135 -11.42 5.80 -23.76
CA SER A 135 -11.16 5.22 -25.06
C SER A 135 -9.78 4.56 -24.94
N GLU A 136 -9.55 3.49 -25.70
CA GLU A 136 -8.24 2.83 -25.65
C GLU A 136 -7.10 3.83 -25.89
N ASP A 137 -7.38 4.87 -26.68
CA ASP A 137 -6.52 6.00 -26.94
C ASP A 137 -6.31 6.90 -25.71
N GLU A 138 -7.37 7.30 -24.97
CA GLU A 138 -7.23 8.06 -23.71
C GLU A 138 -6.42 7.31 -22.63
N TYR A 139 -6.56 5.99 -22.55
CA TYR A 139 -5.77 5.18 -21.62
C TYR A 139 -4.29 5.13 -22.03
N ARG A 140 -4.01 5.03 -23.34
CA ARG A 140 -2.64 5.06 -23.87
C ARG A 140 -1.99 6.44 -23.68
N GLU A 141 -2.74 7.51 -23.89
CA GLU A 141 -2.28 8.88 -23.68
C GLU A 141 -2.01 9.16 -22.21
N ARG A 142 -2.92 8.78 -21.30
CA ARG A 142 -2.67 8.92 -19.86
C ARG A 142 -1.41 8.19 -19.40
N ASN A 143 -1.23 6.94 -19.83
CA ASN A 143 -0.03 6.16 -19.50
C ASN A 143 1.24 6.71 -20.18
N ARG A 144 1.11 7.43 -21.30
CA ARG A 144 2.23 8.12 -21.94
C ARG A 144 2.62 9.34 -21.11
N MET A 145 1.65 10.19 -20.77
CA MET A 145 1.84 11.39 -19.94
C MET A 145 2.40 11.03 -18.56
N GLU A 146 1.83 10.05 -17.85
CA GLU A 146 2.34 9.63 -16.53
C GLU A 146 3.79 9.11 -16.60
N ARG A 147 4.14 8.42 -17.69
CA ARG A 147 5.52 7.95 -17.91
C ARG A 147 6.48 9.09 -18.27
N GLU A 148 6.01 10.07 -19.04
CA GLU A 148 6.75 11.29 -19.37
C GLU A 148 6.99 12.14 -18.12
N GLU A 149 5.96 12.35 -17.30
CA GLU A 149 6.05 13.06 -16.02
C GLU A 149 7.00 12.36 -15.05
N ARG A 150 6.84 11.05 -14.81
CA ARG A 150 7.74 10.30 -13.92
C ARG A 150 9.21 10.31 -14.42
N ARG A 151 9.43 10.31 -15.74
CA ARG A 151 10.78 10.46 -16.31
C ARG A 151 11.30 11.87 -16.09
N ALA A 152 10.50 12.89 -16.38
CA ALA A 152 10.84 14.30 -16.17
C ALA A 152 11.15 14.58 -14.69
N GLU A 153 10.40 14.02 -13.75
CA GLU A 153 10.68 14.09 -12.32
C GLU A 153 12.04 13.46 -11.97
N GLY A 154 12.33 12.27 -12.49
CA GLY A 154 13.61 11.61 -12.28
C GLY A 154 14.80 12.43 -12.80
N LEU A 155 14.65 13.04 -13.99
CA LEU A 155 15.64 13.92 -14.58
C LEU A 155 15.78 15.23 -13.80
N TRP A 156 14.66 15.81 -13.35
CA TRP A 156 14.63 17.00 -12.50
C TRP A 156 15.41 16.77 -11.20
N TRP A 157 15.13 15.67 -10.48
CA TRP A 157 15.90 15.28 -9.29
C TRP A 157 17.39 15.06 -9.58
N GLY A 158 17.74 14.54 -10.76
CA GLY A 158 19.11 14.42 -11.21
C GLY A 158 19.78 15.79 -11.44
N ALA A 159 19.12 16.67 -12.17
CA ALA A 159 19.60 18.01 -12.48
C ALA A 159 19.79 18.86 -11.22
N MET A 160 18.89 18.75 -10.24
CA MET A 160 19.03 19.39 -8.93
C MET A 160 20.30 18.99 -8.19
N LYS A 161 20.64 17.69 -8.20
CA LYS A 161 21.86 17.19 -7.55
C LYS A 161 23.13 17.69 -8.24
N VAL A 162 23.11 17.74 -9.57
CA VAL A 162 24.21 18.31 -10.36
C VAL A 162 24.39 19.79 -10.02
N LEU A 163 23.29 20.54 -9.95
CA LEU A 163 23.31 21.94 -9.58
C LEU A 163 23.85 22.17 -8.15
N GLU A 164 23.41 21.38 -7.17
CA GLU A 164 23.95 21.42 -5.80
C GLU A 164 25.47 21.16 -5.82
N GLY A 165 25.93 20.19 -6.61
CA GLY A 165 27.36 19.88 -6.78
C GLY A 165 28.17 21.10 -7.24
N PHE A 166 27.76 21.73 -8.34
CA PHE A 166 28.42 22.95 -8.85
C PHE A 166 28.32 24.14 -7.89
N GLU A 167 27.23 24.27 -7.14
CA GLU A 167 27.09 25.31 -6.12
C GLU A 167 28.03 25.08 -4.92
N VAL A 168 28.23 23.82 -4.52
CA VAL A 168 29.16 23.45 -3.45
C VAL A 168 30.61 23.62 -3.90
N GLU A 169 30.98 23.18 -5.10
CA GLU A 169 32.33 23.36 -5.66
C GLU A 169 32.68 24.85 -5.77
N ARG A 170 31.80 25.67 -6.36
CA ARG A 170 32.02 27.11 -6.45
C ARG A 170 32.08 27.80 -5.08
N LYS A 171 31.29 27.35 -4.10
CA LYS A 171 31.39 27.83 -2.71
C LYS A 171 32.72 27.40 -2.08
N GLY A 172 33.18 26.19 -2.38
CA GLY A 172 34.49 25.67 -1.99
C GLY A 172 35.65 26.49 -2.56
N GLU A 173 35.64 26.80 -3.86
CA GLU A 173 36.65 27.64 -4.52
C GLU A 173 36.66 29.08 -3.97
N ARG A 174 35.47 29.64 -3.70
CA ARG A 174 35.34 30.94 -3.02
C ARG A 174 35.81 30.92 -1.56
N GLN A 175 35.73 29.78 -0.88
CA GLN A 175 36.23 29.62 0.48
C GLN A 175 37.73 29.28 0.52
N GLU A 176 38.28 28.56 -0.46
CA GLU A 176 39.73 28.31 -0.58
C GLU A 176 40.51 29.60 -0.89
N SER A 177 39.91 30.54 -1.63
CA SER A 177 40.46 31.89 -1.83
C SER A 177 40.26 32.83 -0.63
N ALA A 178 39.44 32.45 0.35
CA ALA A 178 39.12 33.22 1.55
C ALA A 178 39.51 32.47 2.84
N VAL A 179 40.80 32.17 2.98
CA VAL A 179 41.52 31.88 4.24
C VAL A 179 40.92 30.82 5.19
N LYS A 180 41.70 29.75 5.41
CA LYS A 180 41.72 28.87 6.61
C LYS A 180 40.96 29.45 7.82
N SER A 181 39.70 29.03 8.00
CA SER A 181 39.02 29.13 9.29
C SER A 181 37.91 28.09 9.38
N GLU A 182 37.70 27.63 10.61
CA GLU A 182 37.14 26.34 11.01
C GLU A 182 35.61 26.24 10.82
N GLU A 183 35.14 26.07 9.59
CA GLU A 183 33.69 25.94 9.33
C GLU A 183 33.28 24.70 8.52
N ARG A 184 33.97 23.57 8.73
CA ARG A 184 33.61 22.31 8.04
C ARG A 184 32.51 21.48 8.72
N SER A 185 31.75 22.05 9.66
CA SER A 185 30.72 21.30 10.42
C SER A 185 29.41 22.05 10.74
N LYS A 186 29.13 23.22 10.13
CA LYS A 186 27.89 24.00 10.39
C LYS A 186 26.95 24.15 9.19
N SER A 187 26.78 23.11 8.37
CA SER A 187 25.70 23.11 7.35
C SER A 187 24.32 22.79 7.93
N ALA A 188 24.25 22.22 9.14
CA ALA A 188 23.01 21.76 9.78
C ALA A 188 22.13 22.87 10.42
N GLY A 189 22.45 24.15 10.22
CA GLY A 189 21.74 25.26 10.85
C GLY A 189 21.40 26.44 9.93
N LYS A 190 21.51 26.28 8.61
CA LYS A 190 21.12 27.34 7.67
C LYS A 190 19.64 27.19 7.33
N PRO A 191 18.84 28.28 7.36
CA PRO A 191 17.43 28.22 6.98
C PRO A 191 17.30 27.77 5.52
N LEU A 192 16.19 27.12 5.18
CA LEU A 192 15.95 26.62 3.82
C LEU A 192 16.00 27.75 2.77
N SER A 193 15.64 28.98 3.16
CA SER A 193 15.69 30.18 2.32
C SER A 193 17.09 30.62 1.89
N ALA A 194 18.15 30.13 2.53
CA ALA A 194 19.52 30.44 2.13
C ALA A 194 19.99 29.68 0.87
N TYR A 195 19.24 28.65 0.45
CA TYR A 195 19.54 27.85 -0.73
C TYR A 195 18.77 28.38 -1.94
N ASN A 196 19.29 28.16 -3.15
CA ASN A 196 18.57 28.55 -4.36
C ASN A 196 17.27 27.74 -4.47
N ILE A 197 16.18 28.41 -4.83
CA ILE A 197 14.84 27.84 -5.04
C ILE A 197 14.91 26.56 -5.91
N LEU A 198 15.78 26.54 -6.93
CA LEU A 198 15.95 25.44 -7.87
C LEU A 198 16.36 24.10 -7.24
N TYR A 199 17.09 24.09 -6.11
CA TYR A 199 17.47 22.86 -5.40
C TYR A 199 17.05 22.84 -3.93
N ARG A 200 16.29 23.83 -3.47
CA ARG A 200 15.81 23.93 -2.09
C ARG A 200 14.93 22.74 -1.69
N THR A 201 14.14 22.19 -2.63
CA THR A 201 13.30 21.00 -2.37
C THR A 201 14.14 19.74 -2.06
N LEU A 202 15.34 19.60 -2.62
CA LEU A 202 16.28 18.51 -2.31
C LEU A 202 16.86 18.65 -0.90
N VAL A 203 17.09 19.87 -0.46
CA VAL A 203 17.52 20.15 0.92
C VAL A 203 16.37 19.88 1.89
N ARG A 204 15.14 20.31 1.56
CA ARG A 204 13.92 20.04 2.35
C ARG A 204 13.72 18.53 2.55
N ASP A 205 13.71 17.75 1.48
CA ASP A 205 13.55 16.28 1.51
C ASP A 205 14.66 15.58 2.32
N ARG A 206 15.91 16.09 2.28
CA ARG A 206 17.02 15.56 3.09
C ARG A 206 16.80 15.82 4.58
N VAL A 207 16.38 17.03 4.94
CA VAL A 207 16.06 17.42 6.33
C VAL A 207 14.86 16.64 6.84
N GLU A 208 13.79 16.51 6.04
CA GLU A 208 12.62 15.71 6.36
C GLU A 208 12.96 14.24 6.57
N LYS A 209 13.75 13.62 5.69
CA LYS A 209 14.22 12.24 5.85
C LYS A 209 15.08 12.07 7.10
N GLU A 210 15.91 13.05 7.44
CA GLU A 210 16.69 13.03 8.68
C GLU A 210 15.79 13.14 9.91
N ARG A 211 14.80 14.04 9.88
CA ARG A 211 13.77 14.19 10.92
C ARG A 211 12.92 12.93 11.08
N GLU A 212 12.51 12.29 9.98
CA GLU A 212 11.77 11.03 10.00
C GLU A 212 12.63 9.89 10.58
N ARG A 213 13.89 9.79 10.17
CA ARG A 213 14.84 8.83 10.76
C ARG A 213 15.03 9.07 12.25
N ARG A 214 15.10 10.33 12.68
CA ARG A 214 15.17 10.69 14.11
C ARG A 214 13.90 10.28 14.85
N ARG A 215 12.72 10.70 14.38
CA ARG A 215 11.42 10.27 14.94
C ARG A 215 11.27 8.75 15.01
N ARG A 216 11.72 8.03 13.98
CA ARG A 216 11.69 6.56 13.97
C ARG A 216 12.61 5.96 15.04
N ARG A 217 13.82 6.50 15.21
CA ARG A 217 14.75 6.07 16.27
C ARG A 217 14.19 6.39 17.65
N ASP A 218 13.63 7.58 17.84
CA ASP A 218 13.03 8.01 19.10
C ASP A 218 11.83 7.11 19.44
N LEU A 219 10.99 6.78 18.46
CA LEU A 219 9.90 5.82 18.62
C LEU A 219 10.43 4.42 19.00
N GLU A 220 11.42 3.90 18.26
CA GLU A 220 12.03 2.59 18.53
C GLU A 220 12.68 2.53 19.93
N GLN A 221 13.34 3.61 20.34
CA GLN A 221 13.93 3.77 21.67
C GLN A 221 12.82 3.83 22.75
N SER A 222 11.77 4.60 22.54
CA SER A 222 10.63 4.68 23.48
C SER A 222 9.88 3.35 23.62
N LEU A 223 9.79 2.55 22.56
CA LEU A 223 9.20 1.21 22.58
C LEU A 223 10.08 0.22 23.34
N SER A 224 11.40 0.34 23.22
CA SER A 224 12.36 -0.47 24.00
C SER A 224 12.33 -0.12 25.50
N GLN A 225 12.11 1.15 25.85
CA GLN A 225 12.01 1.62 27.22
C GLN A 225 10.70 1.17 27.90
N LYS A 226 9.58 1.13 27.17
CA LYS A 226 8.29 0.61 27.66
C LYS A 226 8.30 -0.89 28.00
N HIS A 227 9.26 -1.67 27.49
CA HIS A 227 9.36 -3.10 27.80
C HIS A 227 10.28 -3.40 29.01
N ALA A 228 11.02 -2.39 29.51
CA ALA A 228 11.98 -2.55 30.60
C ALA A 228 11.46 -2.09 31.97
N LEU A 229 10.48 -1.17 32.01
CA LEU A 229 9.89 -0.68 33.25
C LEU A 229 8.37 -0.68 33.10
N GLY A 230 7.69 -1.58 33.82
CA GLY A 230 6.24 -1.56 33.99
C GLY A 230 5.85 -0.42 34.91
N ASP A 231 6.17 0.82 34.51
CA ASP A 231 5.91 2.02 35.29
C ASP A 231 4.79 2.82 34.61
N THR A 232 3.64 2.86 35.28
CA THR A 232 2.45 3.55 34.83
C THR A 232 2.37 5.00 35.32
N ASP A 233 3.37 5.47 36.07
CA ASP A 233 3.37 6.80 36.72
C ASP A 233 4.27 7.81 35.96
N THR A 234 4.14 7.89 34.62
CA THR A 234 4.68 9.06 33.90
C THR A 234 3.59 10.10 33.76
N ASP A 235 3.69 11.17 34.53
CA ASP A 235 2.73 12.27 34.55
C ASP A 235 2.77 13.08 33.24
N GLU A 236 1.74 13.88 32.96
CA GLU A 236 1.69 14.75 31.77
C GLU A 236 2.86 15.73 31.72
N ASP A 237 3.35 16.18 32.88
CA ASP A 237 4.49 17.07 33.02
C ASP A 237 5.83 16.40 32.62
N ASP A 238 5.98 15.09 32.84
CA ASP A 238 7.17 14.34 32.42
C ASP A 238 7.25 14.17 30.90
N ARG A 239 6.09 14.04 30.24
CA ARG A 239 5.99 14.00 28.76
C ARG A 239 6.34 15.34 28.13
N LEU A 240 5.93 16.44 28.76
CA LEU A 240 6.26 17.80 28.32
C LEU A 240 7.76 18.08 28.50
N ALA A 241 8.37 17.64 29.61
CA ALA A 241 9.80 17.79 29.88
C ALA A 241 10.70 16.96 28.95
N LEU A 242 10.22 15.83 28.43
CA LEU A 242 10.88 15.02 27.40
C LEU A 242 10.87 15.65 26.00
N ASN A 243 10.28 16.84 25.84
CA ASN A 243 10.37 17.65 24.62
C ASN A 243 10.00 16.87 23.35
N THR A 244 9.02 15.95 23.48
CA THR A 244 8.55 15.08 22.40
C THR A 244 7.60 15.82 21.45
N GLU A 245 7.15 17.01 21.86
CA GLU A 245 6.24 17.89 21.12
C GLU A 245 6.93 19.25 20.88
N VAL A 246 8.01 19.26 20.10
CA VAL A 246 8.36 20.49 19.39
C VAL A 246 7.54 20.45 18.10
N GLU A 247 6.34 21.05 18.15
CA GLU A 247 5.69 21.55 16.92
C GLU A 247 6.62 22.62 16.34
N GLU A 248 7.60 22.17 15.56
CA GLU A 248 8.41 23.06 14.75
C GLU A 248 7.48 23.60 13.67
N VAL A 249 7.09 24.87 13.83
CA VAL A 249 6.34 25.64 12.84
C VAL A 249 7.07 25.52 11.51
N GLU A 250 6.47 24.77 10.58
CA GLU A 250 6.92 24.75 9.19
C GLU A 250 6.76 26.18 8.68
N GLU A 251 7.87 26.89 8.49
CA GLU A 251 7.86 28.17 7.80
C GLU A 251 7.36 27.89 6.36
N GLU A 252 6.07 28.16 6.14
CA GLU A 252 5.42 28.02 4.83
C GLU A 252 6.18 28.88 3.81
N ASP A 253 6.87 28.20 2.90
CA ASP A 253 7.72 28.84 1.91
C ASP A 253 6.98 28.96 0.59
N LEU A 254 6.16 30.00 0.48
CA LEU A 254 5.28 30.24 -0.67
C LEU A 254 6.02 30.21 -2.01
N GLU A 255 7.27 30.70 -2.08
CA GLU A 255 8.06 30.68 -3.32
C GLU A 255 8.40 29.27 -3.79
N LEU A 256 8.65 28.35 -2.85
CA LEU A 256 8.94 26.96 -3.17
C LEU A 256 7.66 26.19 -3.50
N ASP A 257 6.55 26.50 -2.85
CA ASP A 257 5.25 25.91 -3.20
C ASP A 257 4.81 26.33 -4.61
N GLU A 258 4.99 27.61 -4.97
CA GLU A 258 4.77 28.09 -6.34
C GLU A 258 5.69 27.37 -7.35
N HIS A 259 6.96 27.16 -7.00
CA HIS A 259 7.89 26.41 -7.85
C HIS A 259 7.52 24.91 -7.93
N GLU A 260 7.02 24.32 -6.85
CA GLU A 260 6.57 22.93 -6.79
C GLU A 260 5.25 22.69 -7.54
N ALA A 261 4.40 23.71 -7.66
CA ALA A 261 3.16 23.64 -8.42
C ALA A 261 3.35 23.57 -9.95
N LEU A 262 4.53 23.94 -10.45
CA LEU A 262 4.85 23.85 -11.88
C LEU A 262 4.96 22.38 -12.35
N PRO A 263 4.76 22.09 -13.64
CA PRO A 263 5.00 20.75 -14.16
C PRO A 263 6.50 20.39 -14.11
N ALA A 264 6.82 19.11 -13.96
CA ALA A 264 8.20 18.62 -13.84
C ALA A 264 9.09 19.01 -15.04
N THR A 265 8.52 19.11 -16.23
CA THR A 265 9.19 19.55 -17.46
C THR A 265 9.68 20.99 -17.38
N GLU A 266 8.85 21.91 -16.88
CA GLU A 266 9.23 23.31 -16.70
C GLU A 266 10.28 23.49 -15.60
N LYS A 267 10.16 22.74 -14.49
CA LYS A 267 11.18 22.74 -13.43
C LYS A 267 12.53 22.29 -13.97
N LEU A 268 12.56 21.23 -14.77
CA LEU A 268 13.78 20.74 -15.41
C LEU A 268 14.37 21.82 -16.35
N ALA A 269 13.55 22.45 -17.18
CA ALA A 269 14.00 23.49 -18.11
C ALA A 269 14.64 24.69 -17.38
N LYS A 270 14.05 25.13 -16.25
CA LYS A 270 14.63 26.20 -15.42
C LYS A 270 16.01 25.83 -14.86
N ILE A 271 16.20 24.60 -14.39
CA ILE A 271 17.50 24.13 -13.88
C ILE A 271 18.53 24.04 -15.01
N VAL A 272 18.15 23.47 -16.16
CA VAL A 272 19.05 23.33 -17.31
C VAL A 272 19.46 24.70 -17.85
N GLY A 273 18.53 25.65 -17.94
CA GLY A 273 18.82 27.04 -18.32
C GLY A 273 19.83 27.69 -17.37
N TYR A 274 19.61 27.55 -16.06
CA TYR A 274 20.52 28.10 -15.06
C TYR A 274 21.93 27.45 -15.09
N LEU A 275 22.01 26.14 -15.34
CA LEU A 275 23.29 25.43 -15.49
C LEU A 275 24.07 25.94 -16.70
N ARG A 276 23.39 26.29 -17.79
CA ARG A 276 24.01 26.83 -19.00
C ARG A 276 24.47 28.27 -18.84
N GLU A 277 23.62 29.14 -18.32
CA GLU A 277 23.95 30.56 -18.17
C GLU A 277 25.09 30.79 -17.18
N LYS A 278 25.13 30.00 -16.10
CA LYS A 278 26.05 30.25 -14.98
C LYS A 278 27.30 29.37 -14.99
N TYR A 279 27.18 28.13 -15.47
CA TYR A 279 28.25 27.13 -15.42
C TYR A 279 28.65 26.62 -16.81
N TYR A 280 28.03 27.15 -17.88
CA TYR A 280 28.24 26.70 -19.26
C TYR A 280 28.16 25.17 -19.38
N TYR A 281 27.30 24.55 -18.57
CA TYR A 281 27.17 23.10 -18.47
C TYR A 281 25.92 22.63 -19.20
N CYS A 282 26.07 21.66 -20.10
CA CYS A 282 24.94 20.98 -20.70
C CYS A 282 24.59 19.72 -19.92
N PHE A 283 23.37 19.66 -19.38
CA PHE A 283 22.84 18.50 -18.66
C PHE A 283 22.73 17.24 -19.55
N TRP A 284 22.40 17.42 -20.83
CA TRP A 284 22.21 16.33 -21.78
C TRP A 284 23.53 15.75 -22.30
N CYS A 285 24.47 16.62 -22.72
CA CYS A 285 25.83 16.20 -23.10
C CYS A 285 26.69 15.78 -21.90
N LYS A 286 26.31 16.22 -20.70
CA LYS A 286 27.08 16.06 -19.45
C LYS A 286 28.49 16.65 -19.53
N PHE A 287 28.63 17.77 -20.22
CA PHE A 287 29.90 18.43 -20.45
C PHE A 287 29.86 19.91 -20.07
N THR A 288 30.93 20.40 -19.44
CA THR A 288 31.18 21.81 -19.14
C THR A 288 31.93 22.46 -20.29
N TYR A 289 31.32 23.44 -20.94
CA TYR A 289 31.92 24.18 -22.03
C TYR A 289 32.75 25.37 -21.51
N PRO A 290 33.84 25.75 -22.21
CA PRO A 290 34.63 26.93 -21.83
C PRO A 290 33.90 28.26 -22.07
N ASP A 291 33.09 28.33 -23.14
CA ASP A 291 32.49 29.57 -23.64
C ASP A 291 30.97 29.58 -23.52
N ALA A 292 30.41 30.79 -23.42
CA ALA A 292 28.98 31.03 -23.27
C ALA A 292 28.15 30.62 -24.49
N GLU A 293 28.76 30.60 -25.68
CA GLU A 293 28.10 30.28 -26.94
C GLU A 293 27.91 28.77 -27.15
N MET A 294 28.59 27.92 -26.36
CA MET A 294 28.46 26.45 -26.37
C MET A 294 28.36 25.89 -27.80
N GLU A 295 29.31 26.24 -28.67
CA GLU A 295 29.24 26.05 -30.14
C GLU A 295 28.94 24.61 -30.58
N ASP A 296 29.34 23.60 -29.79
CA ASP A 296 29.14 22.18 -30.08
C ASP A 296 27.90 21.56 -29.42
N CYS A 297 26.99 22.37 -28.86
CA CYS A 297 25.83 21.86 -28.13
C CYS A 297 24.53 21.90 -28.97
N PRO A 298 23.86 20.75 -29.23
CA PRO A 298 22.72 20.65 -30.16
C PRO A 298 21.51 21.54 -29.84
N GLY A 299 21.25 21.85 -28.57
CA GLY A 299 20.10 22.67 -28.18
C GLY A 299 19.82 22.60 -26.69
N LEU A 300 18.65 23.02 -26.19
CA LEU A 300 18.29 23.04 -24.76
C LEU A 300 17.51 21.80 -24.30
N THR A 301 16.89 21.08 -25.23
CA THR A 301 15.92 20.02 -24.95
C THR A 301 16.53 18.63 -25.12
N GLU A 302 15.92 17.62 -24.49
CA GLU A 302 16.31 16.21 -24.66
C GLU A 302 16.25 15.79 -26.12
N ASP A 303 15.19 16.19 -26.82
CA ASP A 303 14.89 15.80 -28.20
C ASP A 303 15.98 16.26 -29.20
N GLU A 304 16.69 17.34 -28.89
CA GLU A 304 17.78 17.85 -29.72
C GLU A 304 19.08 17.03 -29.56
N HIS A 305 19.19 16.21 -28.51
CA HIS A 305 20.39 15.44 -28.19
C HIS A 305 20.27 13.93 -28.45
N GLY A 306 19.08 13.43 -28.77
CA GLY A 306 18.84 12.07 -29.30
C GLY A 306 18.31 11.03 -28.32
#